data_AF-A0A936AZK1-F1
#
_entry.id   AF-A0A936AZK1-F1
#
_cell.length_a   1.000
_cell.length_b   1.000
_cell.length_c   1.000
_cell.angle_alpha   90.00
_cell.angle_beta   90.00
_cell.angle_gamma   90.00
#
_symmetry.space_group_name_H-M   'P 1'
#
loop_
_entity.id
_entity.type
_entity.pdbx_description
1 polymer ?
#
loop_
_entity_poly.entity_id
_entity_poly.type
_entity_poly.pdbx_seq_one_letter_code
_entity_poly.pdbx_strand_id
1 'polypeptide(L)'
;MQTMKFLICLALPFLMAAISGMAAEAGTRVVIYDGVSTNVTAPPANLSEKSDLWVTLEDLKRATGYVLKPQGVCREQLCFPIPKARKSAFLFKQDAGKRSATWFNLSEFGRLLRQPAAYDAESSVWYFGPRADEQNGFIESLNAPDFTLPDMSGKKHSLSDFRGRKVLLLTWASW
;
A
#
# COMPACT_ATOMS: atom_id res chain seq x y z
N MET A 1 79.69 0.48 16.54
CA MET A 1 79.56 -0.86 17.15
C MET A 1 78.19 -0.97 17.79
N GLN A 2 77.26 -1.73 17.18
CA GLN A 2 76.78 -3.04 17.70
C GLN A 2 75.57 -2.78 18.64
N THR A 3 74.33 -3.24 18.44
CA THR A 3 73.78 -4.39 17.70
C THR A 3 72.26 -4.22 17.58
N MET A 4 71.72 -4.70 16.46
CA MET A 4 70.32 -5.04 16.18
C MET A 4 69.67 -5.87 17.32
N LYS A 5 68.43 -5.55 17.69
CA LYS A 5 67.47 -6.53 18.25
C LYS A 5 66.08 -6.27 17.67
N PHE A 6 65.68 -7.16 16.76
CA PHE A 6 64.33 -7.38 16.27
C PHE A 6 63.38 -7.72 17.42
N LEU A 7 62.16 -7.15 17.44
CA LEU A 7 61.00 -7.80 18.05
C LEU A 7 59.68 -7.41 17.35
N ILE A 8 59.31 -8.27 16.40
CA ILE A 8 58.01 -8.94 16.25
C ILE A 8 56.75 -8.08 15.94
N CYS A 9 56.31 -8.29 14.70
CA CYS A 9 54.98 -8.14 14.13
C CYS A 9 53.78 -8.34 15.07
N LEU A 10 52.80 -7.44 14.95
CA LEU A 10 51.38 -7.77 14.97
C LEU A 10 50.66 -6.76 14.06
N ALA A 11 50.75 -7.00 12.75
CA ALA A 11 49.90 -6.33 11.78
C ALA A 11 48.50 -6.93 11.90
N LEU A 12 47.58 -6.19 12.53
CA LEU A 12 46.15 -6.48 12.51
C LEU A 12 45.66 -6.24 11.06
N PRO A 13 45.19 -7.24 10.32
CA PRO A 13 44.56 -6.97 9.04
C PRO A 13 43.19 -6.36 9.33
N PHE A 14 43.06 -5.06 9.04
CA PHE A 14 41.78 -4.37 9.02
C PHE A 14 40.95 -4.95 7.87
N LEU A 15 40.19 -6.00 8.18
CA LEU A 15 39.24 -6.61 7.27
C LEU A 15 38.09 -5.60 7.09
N MET A 16 38.23 -4.66 6.15
CA MET A 16 37.08 -3.90 5.67
C MET A 16 36.15 -4.90 4.99
N ALA A 17 35.13 -5.33 5.73
CA ALA A 17 33.99 -6.04 5.18
C ALA A 17 33.42 -5.18 4.05
N ALA A 18 33.43 -5.73 2.83
CA ALA A 18 32.63 -5.18 1.75
C ALA A 18 31.18 -5.19 2.24
N ILE A 19 30.61 -3.99 2.42
CA ILE A 19 29.19 -3.82 2.65
C ILE A 19 28.56 -4.19 1.30
N SER A 20 28.27 -5.48 1.12
CA SER A 20 27.35 -5.93 0.11
C SER A 20 26.04 -5.22 0.41
N GLY A 21 25.72 -4.17 -0.37
CA GLY A 21 24.40 -3.59 -0.37
C GLY A 21 23.43 -4.74 -0.58
N MET A 22 22.57 -4.99 0.42
CA MET A 22 21.47 -5.93 0.27
C MET A 22 20.68 -5.42 -0.94
N ALA A 23 20.80 -6.10 -2.08
CA ALA A 23 19.85 -5.91 -3.14
C ALA A 23 18.50 -6.18 -2.49
N ALA A 24 17.65 -5.14 -2.40
CA ALA A 24 16.30 -5.28 -1.87
C ALA A 24 15.68 -6.45 -2.63
N GLU A 25 15.49 -7.56 -1.93
CA GLU A 25 14.72 -8.69 -2.42
C GLU A 25 13.41 -8.10 -2.96
N ALA A 26 12.97 -8.54 -4.14
CA ALA A 26 11.78 -8.00 -4.79
C ALA A 26 10.57 -8.26 -3.87
N GLY A 27 10.37 -7.37 -2.92
CA GLY A 27 9.46 -7.54 -1.81
C GLY A 27 8.07 -7.67 -2.36
N THR A 28 7.38 -8.74 -1.96
CA THR A 28 5.98 -8.91 -2.32
C THR A 28 5.21 -7.76 -1.68
N ARG A 29 4.65 -6.86 -2.50
CA ARG A 29 3.81 -5.76 -2.02
C ARG A 29 2.37 -6.21 -1.99
N VAL A 30 1.64 -5.89 -0.93
CA VAL A 30 0.22 -6.24 -0.80
C VAL A 30 -0.61 -4.98 -0.98
N VAL A 31 -1.69 -5.09 -1.75
CA VAL A 31 -2.74 -4.09 -1.85
C VAL A 31 -4.01 -4.68 -1.27
N ILE A 32 -4.58 -4.01 -0.28
CA ILE A 32 -5.90 -4.29 0.26
C ILE A 32 -6.86 -3.26 -0.34
N TYR A 33 -7.76 -3.73 -1.19
CA TYR A 33 -8.75 -2.90 -1.88
C TYR A 33 -10.11 -3.59 -1.78
N ASP A 34 -11.16 -2.86 -1.36
CA ASP A 34 -12.50 -3.40 -1.06
C ASP A 34 -12.46 -4.64 -0.14
N GLY A 35 -11.54 -4.64 0.84
CA GLY A 35 -11.34 -5.75 1.77
C GLY A 35 -10.61 -6.98 1.19
N VAL A 36 -10.21 -6.96 -0.09
CA VAL A 36 -9.48 -8.05 -0.74
C VAL A 36 -7.98 -7.77 -0.76
N SER A 37 -7.17 -8.69 -0.24
CA SER A 37 -5.71 -8.62 -0.25
C SER A 37 -5.14 -9.24 -1.53
N THR A 38 -4.33 -8.48 -2.28
CA THR A 38 -3.72 -8.91 -3.54
C THR A 38 -2.23 -8.59 -3.56
N ASN A 39 -1.39 -9.57 -3.90
CA ASN A 39 0.02 -9.34 -4.17
C ASN A 39 0.21 -8.61 -5.52
N VAL A 40 1.05 -7.58 -5.55
CA VAL A 40 1.38 -6.80 -6.75
C VAL A 40 2.89 -6.77 -7.00
N THR A 41 3.25 -6.56 -8.25
CA THR A 41 4.63 -6.54 -8.72
C THR A 41 5.34 -5.31 -8.18
N ALA A 42 6.58 -5.48 -7.70
CA ALA A 42 7.42 -4.37 -7.28
C ALA A 42 7.79 -3.47 -8.48
N PRO A 43 7.71 -2.13 -8.34
CA PRO A 43 8.08 -1.22 -9.41
C PRO A 43 9.60 -1.14 -9.62
N PRO A 44 10.07 -0.68 -10.80
CA PRO A 44 11.49 -0.44 -11.02
C PRO A 44 12.03 0.60 -10.03
N ALA A 45 13.35 0.60 -9.82
CA ALA A 45 14.01 1.41 -8.78
C ALA A 45 13.66 2.92 -8.88
N ASN A 46 13.60 3.45 -10.10
CA ASN A 46 13.27 4.86 -10.37
C ASN A 46 11.84 5.27 -9.98
N LEU A 47 10.95 4.30 -9.79
CA LEU A 47 9.58 4.51 -9.29
C LEU A 47 9.46 4.15 -7.80
N SER A 48 10.28 3.22 -7.31
CA SER A 48 10.29 2.78 -5.90
C SER A 48 10.75 3.86 -4.92
N GLU A 49 11.56 4.82 -5.37
CA GLU A 49 12.03 5.94 -4.52
C GLU A 49 10.94 6.97 -4.21
N LYS A 50 9.85 6.99 -4.98
CA LYS A 50 8.70 7.85 -4.73
C LYS A 50 7.78 7.11 -3.76
N SER A 51 7.33 7.76 -2.69
CA SER A 51 6.41 7.20 -1.67
C SER A 51 5.00 6.89 -2.19
N ASP A 52 4.89 6.56 -3.48
CA ASP A 52 3.68 6.24 -4.21
C ASP A 52 3.67 4.74 -4.55
N LEU A 53 2.48 4.18 -4.61
CA LEU A 53 2.25 2.83 -5.10
C LEU A 53 2.12 2.86 -6.62
N TRP A 54 3.15 2.37 -7.29
CA TRP A 54 3.13 2.08 -8.72
C TRP A 54 2.85 0.60 -8.96
N VAL A 55 1.86 0.31 -9.81
CA VAL A 55 1.45 -1.05 -10.18
C VAL A 55 1.43 -1.22 -11.70
N THR A 56 1.55 -2.45 -12.19
CA THR A 56 1.31 -2.71 -13.62
C THR A 56 -0.18 -2.56 -13.94
N LEU A 57 -0.54 -2.43 -15.23
CA LEU A 57 -1.96 -2.41 -15.62
C LEU A 57 -2.68 -3.74 -15.33
N GLU A 58 -1.94 -4.85 -15.33
CA GLU A 58 -2.48 -6.16 -14.95
C GLU A 58 -2.80 -6.20 -13.45
N ASP A 59 -1.85 -5.74 -12.62
CA ASP A 59 -2.01 -5.66 -11.17
C ASP A 59 -3.11 -4.66 -10.78
N LEU A 60 -3.24 -3.54 -11.50
CA LEU A 60 -4.36 -2.62 -11.33
C LEU A 60 -5.69 -3.34 -11.48
N LYS A 61 -5.88 -4.08 -12.58
CA LYS A 61 -7.10 -4.83 -12.83
C LYS A 61 -7.32 -5.92 -11.78
N ARG A 62 -6.29 -6.68 -11.44
CA ARG A 62 -6.38 -7.81 -10.50
C ARG A 62 -6.69 -7.34 -9.08
N ALA A 63 -6.02 -6.29 -8.60
CA ALA A 63 -6.16 -5.82 -7.22
C ALA A 63 -7.41 -4.95 -7.01
N THR A 64 -7.86 -4.20 -8.03
CA THR A 64 -8.89 -3.16 -7.84
C THR A 64 -10.09 -3.26 -8.77
N GLY A 65 -10.04 -4.10 -9.80
CA GLY A 65 -11.04 -4.17 -10.86
C GLY A 65 -10.98 -3.02 -11.88
N TYR A 66 -10.15 -2.00 -11.67
CA TYR A 66 -9.99 -0.89 -12.61
C TYR A 66 -9.19 -1.29 -13.86
N VAL A 67 -9.59 -0.72 -14.99
CA VAL A 67 -8.93 -0.88 -16.29
C VAL A 67 -8.72 0.48 -16.91
N LEU A 68 -7.51 0.72 -17.40
CA LEU A 68 -7.19 1.91 -18.17
C LEU A 68 -7.82 1.83 -19.57
N LYS A 69 -8.65 2.81 -19.91
CA LYS A 69 -9.30 2.99 -21.23
C LYS A 69 -9.03 4.39 -21.77
N PRO A 70 -9.31 4.69 -23.06
CA PRO A 70 -9.08 6.01 -23.64
C PRO A 70 -9.79 7.15 -22.90
N GLN A 71 -10.99 6.91 -22.39
CA GLN A 71 -11.78 7.89 -21.61
C GLN A 71 -11.28 8.09 -20.18
N GLY A 72 -10.43 7.20 -19.65
CA GLY A 72 -9.97 7.25 -18.26
C GLY A 72 -9.78 5.88 -17.61
N VAL A 73 -9.80 5.86 -16.28
CA VAL A 73 -9.66 4.66 -15.47
C VAL A 73 -11.05 4.18 -15.10
N CYS A 74 -11.43 2.98 -15.54
CA CYS A 74 -12.81 2.52 -15.49
C CYS A 74 -12.97 1.22 -14.69
N ARG A 75 -14.02 1.12 -13.91
CA ARG A 75 -14.47 -0.11 -13.25
C ARG A 75 -15.98 -0.23 -13.45
N GLU A 76 -16.40 -1.34 -14.04
CA GLU A 76 -17.79 -1.56 -14.45
C GLU A 76 -18.30 -0.38 -15.32
N GLN A 77 -19.35 0.32 -14.87
CA GLN A 77 -19.94 1.47 -15.56
C GLN A 77 -19.31 2.82 -15.16
N LEU A 78 -18.47 2.84 -14.13
CA LEU A 78 -17.82 4.06 -13.64
C LEU A 78 -16.49 4.29 -14.36
N CYS A 79 -16.28 5.50 -14.88
CA CYS A 79 -15.04 5.90 -15.55
C CYS A 79 -14.58 7.25 -15.04
N PHE A 80 -13.32 7.32 -14.61
CA PHE A 80 -12.69 8.51 -14.05
C PHE A 80 -11.65 9.08 -15.02
N PRO A 81 -11.87 10.29 -15.56
CA PRO A 81 -10.95 10.87 -16.55
C PRO A 81 -9.62 11.26 -15.90
N ILE A 82 -8.51 10.92 -16.56
CA ILE A 82 -7.18 11.38 -16.14
C ILE A 82 -6.97 12.81 -16.66
N PRO A 83 -6.66 13.80 -15.79
CA PRO A 83 -6.36 15.15 -16.23
C PRO A 83 -5.19 15.18 -17.22
N LYS A 84 -5.43 15.65 -18.46
CA LYS A 84 -4.42 15.66 -19.53
C LYS A 84 -3.13 16.37 -19.11
N ALA A 85 -3.26 17.48 -18.39
CA ALA A 85 -2.13 18.28 -17.90
C ALA A 85 -1.21 17.54 -16.91
N ARG A 86 -1.70 16.49 -16.24
CA ARG A 86 -0.92 15.73 -15.24
C ARG A 86 -0.78 14.26 -15.60
N LYS A 87 -0.93 13.88 -16.86
CA LYS A 87 -0.91 12.46 -17.29
C LYS A 87 0.34 11.70 -16.83
N SER A 88 1.50 12.36 -16.77
CA SER A 88 2.77 11.78 -16.31
C SER A 88 2.79 11.44 -14.81
N ALA A 89 1.91 12.03 -14.00
CA ALA A 89 1.77 11.67 -12.59
C ALA A 89 1.07 10.31 -12.41
N PHE A 90 0.23 9.92 -13.38
CA PHE A 90 -0.55 8.68 -13.34
C PHE A 90 0.08 7.54 -14.11
N LEU A 91 0.82 7.84 -15.17
CA LEU A 91 1.30 6.84 -16.12
C LEU A 91 2.79 7.01 -16.38
N PHE A 92 3.54 5.92 -16.20
CA PHE A 92 4.93 5.83 -16.59
C PHE A 92 5.09 4.67 -17.57
N LYS A 93 5.62 4.96 -18.75
CA LYS A 93 5.99 3.93 -19.73
C LYS A 93 7.47 3.63 -19.55
N GLN A 94 7.76 2.36 -19.29
CA GLN A 94 9.12 1.86 -19.28
C GLN A 94 9.37 1.14 -20.59
N ASP A 95 10.26 1.69 -21.40
CA ASP A 95 10.77 1.01 -22.59
C ASP A 95 12.14 0.42 -22.25
N ALA A 96 12.17 -0.89 -22.01
CA ALA A 96 13.38 -1.67 -21.75
C ALA A 96 13.67 -2.66 -22.90
N GLY A 97 13.47 -2.22 -24.15
CA GLY A 97 13.67 -3.05 -25.34
C GLY A 97 12.58 -4.12 -25.49
N LYS A 98 12.91 -5.40 -25.27
CA LYS A 98 11.96 -6.53 -25.47
C LYS A 98 10.84 -6.62 -24.43
N ARG A 99 10.89 -5.81 -23.35
CA ARG A 99 9.85 -5.74 -22.32
C ARG A 99 9.46 -4.28 -22.10
N SER A 100 8.38 -3.86 -22.74
CA SER A 100 7.75 -2.58 -22.42
C SER A 100 6.65 -2.82 -21.39
N ALA A 101 6.67 -2.04 -20.31
CA ALA A 101 5.65 -2.09 -19.27
C ALA A 101 5.06 -0.70 -19.07
N THR A 102 3.74 -0.63 -18.84
CA THR A 102 3.09 0.60 -18.38
C THR A 102 2.77 0.46 -16.91
N TRP A 103 3.33 1.38 -16.13
CA TRP A 103 3.11 1.52 -14.71
C TRP A 103 2.05 2.59 -14.46
N PHE A 104 1.16 2.30 -13.53
CA PHE A 104 0.08 3.16 -13.09
C PHE A 104 0.28 3.55 -11.64
N ASN A 105 0.20 4.84 -11.33
CA ASN A 105 0.29 5.36 -9.97
C ASN A 105 -1.06 5.23 -9.27
N LEU A 106 -1.24 4.16 -8.51
CA LEU A 106 -2.49 3.88 -7.80
C LEU A 106 -2.69 4.86 -6.63
N SER A 107 -1.61 5.34 -5.99
CA SER A 107 -1.70 6.37 -4.95
C SER A 107 -2.21 7.70 -5.51
N GLU A 108 -1.69 8.15 -6.64
CA GLU A 108 -2.15 9.38 -7.29
C GLU A 108 -3.60 9.26 -7.79
N PHE A 109 -4.01 8.07 -8.23
CA PHE A 109 -5.40 7.80 -8.53
C PHE A 109 -6.31 7.88 -7.30
N GLY A 110 -5.89 7.30 -6.18
CA GLY A 110 -6.59 7.44 -4.90
C GLY A 110 -6.78 8.91 -4.51
N ARG A 111 -5.74 9.75 -4.67
CA ARG A 111 -5.82 11.21 -4.42
C ARG A 111 -6.82 11.90 -5.34
N LEU A 112 -6.85 11.55 -6.63
CA LEU A 112 -7.83 12.09 -7.59
C LEU A 112 -9.27 11.77 -7.16
N LEU A 113 -9.50 10.56 -6.65
CA LEU A 113 -10.81 10.12 -6.17
C LEU A 113 -11.15 10.62 -4.76
N ARG A 114 -10.20 11.29 -4.08
CA ARG A 114 -10.27 11.58 -2.63
C ARG A 114 -10.54 10.33 -1.80
N GLN A 115 -9.98 9.20 -2.23
CA GLN A 115 -10.06 7.93 -1.52
C GLN A 115 -8.97 7.91 -0.43
N PRO A 116 -9.33 7.59 0.83
CA PRO A 116 -8.34 7.45 1.90
C PRO A 116 -7.42 6.25 1.62
N ALA A 117 -6.13 6.42 1.86
CA ALA A 117 -5.16 5.35 1.74
C ALA A 117 -4.15 5.39 2.90
N ALA A 118 -3.74 4.22 3.36
CA ALA A 118 -2.69 4.04 4.36
C ALA A 118 -1.61 3.10 3.79
N TYR A 119 -0.36 3.36 4.18
CA TYR A 119 0.78 2.52 3.82
C TYR A 119 1.53 2.14 5.08
N ASP A 120 1.71 0.84 5.28
CA ASP A 120 2.63 0.30 6.26
C ASP A 120 3.93 -0.12 5.57
N ALA A 121 5.02 0.57 5.90
CA ALA A 121 6.33 0.33 5.33
C ALA A 121 6.94 -0.99 5.80
N GLU A 122 6.67 -1.42 7.04
CA GLU A 122 7.25 -2.62 7.62
C GLU A 122 6.69 -3.87 6.95
N SER A 123 5.37 -3.96 6.80
CA SER A 123 4.72 -5.08 6.12
C SER A 123 4.60 -4.90 4.60
N SER A 124 4.99 -3.75 4.04
CA SER A 124 4.81 -3.40 2.63
C SER A 124 3.34 -3.53 2.14
N VAL A 125 2.39 -3.19 3.02
CA VAL A 125 0.95 -3.25 2.78
C VAL A 125 0.39 -1.87 2.48
N TRP A 126 -0.33 -1.75 1.37
CA TRP A 126 -1.17 -0.60 1.06
C TRP A 126 -2.63 -0.93 1.31
N TYR A 127 -3.32 -0.09 2.06
CA TYR A 127 -4.75 -0.17 2.27
C TYR A 127 -5.44 1.01 1.60
N PHE A 128 -6.44 0.75 0.77
CA PHE A 128 -7.34 1.76 0.22
C PHE A 128 -8.71 1.61 0.87
N GLY A 129 -9.11 2.62 1.63
CA GLY A 129 -10.40 2.63 2.33
C GLY A 129 -11.59 2.88 1.39
N PRO A 130 -12.82 2.77 1.92
CA PRO A 130 -14.03 3.03 1.15
C PRO A 130 -14.01 4.46 0.61
N ARG A 131 -14.57 4.65 -0.59
CA ARG A 131 -14.73 5.98 -1.19
C ARG A 131 -15.87 6.73 -0.52
N ALA A 132 -15.88 8.05 -0.65
CA ALA A 132 -16.90 8.89 -0.01
C ALA A 132 -18.33 8.53 -0.42
N ASP A 133 -18.57 8.08 -1.65
CA ASP A 133 -19.88 7.62 -2.11
C ASP A 133 -20.35 6.33 -1.42
N GLU A 134 -19.44 5.39 -1.18
CA GLU A 134 -19.75 4.18 -0.39
C GLU A 134 -19.95 4.53 1.10
N GLN A 135 -19.07 5.37 1.64
CA GLN A 135 -19.16 5.84 3.02
C GLN A 135 -20.46 6.61 3.28
N ASN A 136 -20.89 7.44 2.33
CA ASN A 136 -22.15 8.19 2.41
C ASN A 136 -23.36 7.26 2.38
N GLY A 137 -23.32 6.15 1.63
CA GLY A 137 -24.40 5.16 1.64
C GLY A 137 -24.72 4.61 3.04
N PHE A 138 -23.69 4.39 3.87
CA PHE A 138 -23.89 3.99 5.27
C PHE A 138 -24.58 5.09 6.10
N ILE A 139 -24.18 6.35 5.91
CA ILE A 139 -24.78 7.49 6.61
C ILE A 139 -26.24 7.69 6.16
N GLU A 140 -26.50 7.63 4.86
CA GLU A 140 -27.85 7.76 4.27
C GLU A 140 -28.79 6.67 4.77
N SER A 141 -28.29 5.45 5.00
CA SER A 141 -29.11 4.36 5.53
C SER A 141 -29.65 4.62 6.93
N LEU A 142 -28.99 5.50 7.71
CA LEU A 142 -29.24 5.76 9.13
C LEU A 142 -29.24 4.52 10.03
N ASN A 143 -28.78 3.37 9.51
CA ASN A 143 -28.73 2.10 10.21
C ASN A 143 -27.26 1.79 10.52
N ALA A 144 -26.91 1.77 11.81
CA ALA A 144 -25.61 1.29 12.23
C ALA A 144 -25.47 -0.21 11.88
N PRO A 145 -24.37 -0.64 11.22
CA PRO A 145 -24.11 -2.05 10.95
C PRO A 145 -24.10 -2.86 12.25
N ASP A 146 -24.81 -3.97 12.27
CA ASP A 146 -24.84 -4.84 13.44
C ASP A 146 -23.52 -5.63 13.54
N PHE A 147 -23.05 -5.81 14.77
CA PHE A 147 -21.86 -6.60 15.08
C PHE A 147 -22.03 -7.25 16.45
N THR A 148 -21.36 -8.38 16.66
CA THR A 148 -21.41 -9.12 17.92
C THR A 148 -20.01 -9.25 18.52
N LEU A 149 -19.82 -8.74 19.73
CA LEU A 149 -18.55 -8.83 20.45
C LEU A 149 -18.74 -9.51 21.82
N PRO A 150 -17.74 -10.24 22.32
CA PRO A 150 -17.77 -10.74 23.69
C PRO A 150 -17.46 -9.62 24.69
N ASP A 151 -18.09 -9.67 25.87
CA ASP A 151 -17.66 -8.89 27.04
C ASP A 151 -16.50 -9.57 27.78
N MET A 152 -16.08 -8.99 28.91
CA MET A 152 -15.00 -9.50 29.76
C MET A 152 -15.27 -10.90 30.34
N SER A 153 -16.53 -11.34 30.40
CA SER A 153 -16.93 -12.69 30.83
C SER A 153 -17.08 -13.67 29.65
N GLY A 154 -16.84 -13.22 28.42
CA GLY A 154 -17.01 -14.00 27.20
C GLY A 154 -18.45 -14.04 26.68
N LYS A 155 -19.41 -13.42 27.38
CA LYS A 155 -20.80 -13.35 26.93
C LYS A 155 -20.89 -12.48 25.68
N LYS A 156 -21.58 -12.97 24.65
CA LYS A 156 -21.81 -12.24 23.39
C LYS A 156 -22.89 -11.18 23.56
N HIS A 157 -22.62 -9.99 23.03
CA HIS A 157 -23.58 -8.89 22.90
C HIS A 157 -23.56 -8.39 21.46
N SER A 158 -24.74 -8.19 20.89
CA SER A 158 -24.91 -7.58 19.57
C SER A 158 -25.27 -6.11 19.71
N LEU A 159 -24.89 -5.27 18.73
CA LEU A 159 -25.32 -3.87 18.72
C LEU A 159 -26.85 -3.76 18.67
N SER A 160 -27.50 -4.67 17.94
CA SER A 160 -28.97 -4.75 17.85
C SER A 160 -29.67 -4.98 19.19
N ASP A 161 -29.01 -5.57 20.20
CA ASP A 161 -29.55 -5.75 21.56
C ASP A 161 -29.82 -4.41 22.27
N PHE A 162 -29.25 -3.32 21.76
CA PHE A 162 -29.38 -1.97 22.31
C PHE A 162 -30.37 -1.07 21.54
N ARG A 163 -31.11 -1.61 20.56
CA ARG A 163 -32.14 -0.85 19.83
C ARG A 163 -33.17 -0.22 20.78
N GLY A 164 -33.63 0.97 20.42
CA GLY A 164 -34.54 1.77 21.25
C GLY A 164 -33.86 2.60 22.34
N ARG A 165 -32.53 2.54 22.47
CA ARG A 165 -31.73 3.34 23.41
C ARG A 165 -30.70 4.20 22.66
N LYS A 166 -30.29 5.32 23.27
CA LYS A 166 -29.12 6.09 22.80
C LYS A 166 -27.87 5.32 23.22
N VAL A 167 -26.99 5.02 22.27
CA VAL A 167 -25.76 4.25 22.48
C VAL A 167 -24.56 5.08 22.02
N LEU A 168 -23.53 5.15 22.85
CA LEU A 168 -22.21 5.68 22.48
C LEU A 168 -21.25 4.51 22.28
N LEU A 169 -20.65 4.42 21.10
CA LEU A 169 -19.58 3.45 20.82
C LEU A 169 -18.23 4.14 20.99
N LEU A 170 -17.38 3.58 21.85
CA LEU A 170 -16.02 4.03 22.07
C LEU A 170 -15.04 2.95 21.61
N THR A 171 -14.36 3.18 20.50
CA THR A 171 -13.25 2.34 20.03
C THR A 171 -11.96 2.83 20.67
N TRP A 172 -11.28 1.96 21.42
CA TRP A 172 -10.05 2.29 22.14
C TRP A 172 -9.09 1.11 22.12
N ALA A 173 -7.84 1.37 22.49
CA ALA A 173 -6.84 0.36 22.71
C ALA A 173 -5.79 0.85 23.73
N SER A 174 -5.07 -0.06 24.38
CA SER A 174 -4.24 0.23 25.57
C SER A 174 -2.79 0.63 25.29
N TRP A 175 -2.41 0.74 24.01
CA TRP A 175 -1.03 0.93 23.57
C TRP A 175 -0.66 2.40 23.39
#